data_AF-A0A142CVZ0-F1
#
_entry.id   AF-A0A142CVZ0-F1
#
_cell.length_a   1.000
_cell.length_b   1.000
_cell.length_c   1.000
_cell.angle_alpha   90.00
_cell.angle_beta   90.00
_cell.angle_gamma   90.00
#
_symmetry.space_group_name_H-M   'P 1'
#
loop_
_entity.id
_entity.type
_entity.pdbx_description
1 polymer ?
#
loop_
_entity_poly.entity_id
_entity_poly.type
_entity_poly.pdbx_seq_one_letter_code
_entity_poly.pdbx_strand_id
1 'polypeptide(L)'
;MDVIMALAAAVFIGFTARTLYLLLREERKKDLLLTTAMWGLALVVWGLYLITVKGKTQIRVIVVMFGLTAFLLSFIGLFRLLEESPSEFGKEL
;
A
#
# COMPACT_ATOMS: atom_id res chain seq x y z
N MET A 1 10.22 19.92 11.32
CA MET A 1 9.65 18.65 10.81
C MET A 1 9.94 17.61 11.87
N ASP A 2 8.91 17.01 12.49
CA ASP A 2 9.14 16.02 13.57
C ASP A 2 9.81 14.76 13.03
N VAL A 3 10.64 14.13 13.87
CA VAL A 3 11.35 12.88 13.55
C VAL A 3 10.40 11.79 13.05
N ILE A 4 9.18 11.73 13.61
CA ILE A 4 8.12 10.80 13.19
C ILE A 4 7.66 11.09 11.76
N MET A 5 7.52 12.36 11.37
CA MET A 5 7.18 12.74 10.00
C MET A 5 8.30 12.40 9.02
N ALA A 6 9.56 12.56 9.43
CA ALA A 6 10.71 12.19 8.60
C ALA A 6 10.79 10.68 8.37
N LEU A 7 10.61 9.89 9.43
CA LEU A 7 10.58 8.42 9.35
C LEU A 7 9.41 7.93 8.48
N ALA A 8 8.20 8.47 8.68
CA ALA A 8 7.05 8.13 7.87
C ALA A 8 7.32 8.43 6.38
N ALA A 9 7.86 9.61 6.07
CA ALA A 9 8.21 9.98 4.69
C ALA A 9 9.22 9.00 4.07
N ALA A 10 10.28 8.62 4.80
CA ALA A 10 11.27 7.65 4.33
C ALA A 10 10.64 6.28 4.03
N VAL A 11 9.77 5.79 4.92
CA VAL A 11 9.02 4.54 4.72
C VAL A 11 8.13 4.63 3.48
N PHE A 12 7.37 5.71 3.31
CA PHE A 12 6.51 5.89 2.14
C PHE A 12 7.28 5.94 0.83
N ILE A 13 8.42 6.66 0.80
CA ILE A 13 9.31 6.70 -0.36
C ILE A 13 9.84 5.29 -0.68
N GLY A 14 10.26 4.53 0.34
CA GLY A 14 10.71 3.15 0.17
C GLY A 14 9.64 2.25 -0.43
N PHE A 15 8.39 2.35 0.06
CA PHE A 15 7.27 1.62 -0.52
C PHE A 15 6.99 2.04 -1.96
N THR A 16 6.94 3.34 -2.25
CA THR A 16 6.71 3.83 -3.62
C THR A 16 7.80 3.34 -4.59
N ALA A 17 9.06 3.40 -4.18
CA ALA A 17 10.18 2.87 -4.97
C ALA A 17 10.05 1.36 -5.20
N ARG A 18 9.66 0.59 -4.17
CA ARG A 18 9.45 -0.86 -4.29
C ARG A 18 8.27 -1.19 -5.21
N THR A 19 7.15 -0.48 -5.10
CA THR A 19 5.98 -0.66 -5.96
C THR A 19 6.33 -0.34 -7.41
N LEU A 20 7.02 0.78 -7.68
CA LEU A 20 7.48 1.13 -9.04
C LEU A 20 8.43 0.06 -9.59
N TYR A 21 9.37 -0.40 -8.78
CA TYR A 21 10.29 -1.45 -9.17
C TYR A 21 9.57 -2.75 -9.54
N LEU A 22 8.61 -3.18 -8.73
CA LEU A 22 7.83 -4.40 -8.99
C LEU A 22 6.90 -4.24 -10.20
N LEU A 23 6.36 -3.03 -10.41
CA LEU A 23 5.51 -2.72 -11.55
C LEU A 23 6.28 -2.80 -12.87
N LEU A 24 7.56 -2.39 -12.88
CA LEU A 24 8.44 -2.51 -14.04
C LEU A 24 8.93 -3.93 -14.30
N ARG A 25 8.84 -4.83 -13.32
CA ARG A 25 9.46 -6.16 -13.39
C ARG A 25 8.51 -7.31 -13.67
N GLU A 26 7.21 -7.07 -13.87
CA GLU A 26 6.05 -7.94 -14.25
C GLU A 26 5.97 -9.42 -13.77
N GLU A 27 7.08 -10.10 -13.55
CA GLU A 27 7.25 -11.50 -13.15
C GLU A 27 6.71 -11.84 -11.76
N ARG A 28 6.29 -10.87 -10.94
CA ARG A 28 5.78 -11.11 -9.57
C ARG A 28 4.53 -10.29 -9.25
N LYS A 29 3.43 -10.59 -9.94
CA LYS A 29 2.12 -9.94 -9.72
C LYS A 29 1.66 -10.04 -8.26
N LYS A 30 1.88 -11.19 -7.62
CA LYS A 30 1.62 -11.39 -6.17
C LYS A 30 2.34 -10.35 -5.31
N ASP A 31 3.66 -10.21 -5.48
CA ASP A 31 4.48 -9.27 -4.68
C ASP A 31 4.06 -7.82 -4.93
N LEU A 32 3.72 -7.47 -6.17
CA LEU A 32 3.24 -6.14 -6.53
C LEU A 32 1.93 -5.82 -5.81
N LEU A 33 0.96 -6.73 -5.86
CA LEU A 33 -0.34 -6.55 -5.22
C LEU A 33 -0.21 -6.53 -3.69
N LEU A 34 0.61 -7.42 -3.11
CA LEU A 34 0.87 -7.44 -1.67
C LEU A 34 1.54 -6.14 -1.20
N THR A 35 2.57 -5.68 -1.92
CA THR A 35 3.27 -4.43 -1.59
C THR A 35 2.32 -3.23 -1.69
N THR A 36 1.48 -3.19 -2.73
CA THR A 36 0.50 -2.10 -2.93
C THR A 36 -0.60 -2.12 -1.88
N ALA A 37 -1.06 -3.31 -1.47
CA ALA A 37 -2.02 -3.46 -0.37
C ALA A 37 -1.43 -2.95 0.96
N MET A 38 -0.20 -3.35 1.30
CA MET A 38 0.48 -2.88 2.50
C MET A 38 0.71 -1.37 2.48
N TRP A 39 1.09 -0.82 1.33
CA TRP A 39 1.26 0.63 1.16
C TRP A 39 -0.06 1.39 1.33
N GLY A 40 -1.16 0.88 0.75
CA GLY A 40 -2.50 1.43 0.93
C GLY A 40 -2.94 1.46 2.39
N LEU A 41 -2.72 0.37 3.13
CA LEU A 41 -2.97 0.32 4.58
C LEU A 41 -2.11 1.32 5.35
N ALA A 42 -0.82 1.44 5.02
CA ALA A 42 0.05 2.42 5.65
C ALA A 42 -0.46 3.86 5.44
N LEU A 43 -0.93 4.19 4.24
CA LEU A 43 -1.54 5.50 3.94
C LEU A 43 -2.81 5.74 4.76
N VAL A 44 -3.66 4.72 4.94
CA VAL A 44 -4.86 4.80 5.78
C VAL A 44 -4.49 5.10 7.23
N VAL A 45 -3.60 4.28 7.82
CA VAL A 45 -3.19 4.43 9.22
C VAL A 45 -2.53 5.79 9.45
N TRP A 46 -1.63 6.19 8.56
CA TRP A 46 -0.95 7.48 8.64
C TRP A 46 -1.91 8.66 8.44
N GLY A 47 -2.82 8.58 7.47
CA GLY A 47 -3.83 9.59 7.23
C GLY A 47 -4.75 9.78 8.43
N LEU A 48 -5.20 8.68 9.05
CA LEU A 48 -5.99 8.70 10.28
C LEU A 48 -5.20 9.30 11.45
N TYR A 49 -3.93 8.92 11.64
CA TYR A 49 -3.06 9.53 12.64
C TYR A 49 -2.96 11.05 12.47
N LEU A 50 -2.75 11.53 11.25
CA LEU A 50 -2.70 12.97 10.97
C LEU A 50 -4.03 13.68 11.21
N ILE A 51 -5.16 13.01 10.96
CA ILE A 51 -6.49 13.55 11.28
C ILE A 51 -6.64 13.71 12.79
N THR A 52 -6.23 12.71 13.57
CA THR A 52 -6.33 12.71 15.03
C THR A 52 -5.40 13.76 15.65
N VAL A 53 -4.15 13.86 15.20
CA VAL A 53 -3.14 14.74 15.83
C VAL A 53 -3.24 16.19 15.36
N LYS A 54 -3.51 16.41 14.07
CA LYS A 54 -3.46 17.74 13.46
C LYS A 54 -4.83 18.25 12.99
N GLY A 55 -5.90 17.51 13.26
CA GLY A 55 -7.27 17.85 12.87
C GLY A 55 -7.70 17.35 11.49
N LYS A 56 -9.01 17.41 11.22
CA LYS A 56 -9.59 16.98 9.95
C LYS A 56 -9.40 18.05 8.88
N THR A 57 -8.84 17.67 7.73
CA THR A 57 -8.78 18.50 6.51
C THR A 57 -9.18 17.65 5.32
N GLN A 58 -9.70 18.28 4.25
CA GLN A 58 -10.12 17.56 3.03
C GLN A 58 -8.97 16.73 2.45
N ILE A 59 -7.75 17.29 2.40
CA ILE A 59 -6.56 16.60 1.89
C ILE A 59 -6.29 15.30 2.65
N ARG A 60 -6.36 15.32 4.00
CA ARG A 60 -6.10 14.11 4.80
C ARG A 60 -7.18 13.05 4.63
N VAL A 61 -8.43 13.46 4.47
CA VAL A 61 -9.53 12.54 4.16
C VAL A 61 -9.32 11.89 2.80
N ILE A 62 -8.90 12.66 1.78
CA ILE A 62 -8.57 12.14 0.45
C ILE A 62 -7.44 11.12 0.54
N VAL A 63 -6.38 11.38 1.32
CA VAL A 63 -5.27 10.42 1.53
C VAL A 63 -5.77 9.11 2.11
N VAL A 64 -6.64 9.17 3.13
CA VAL A 64 -7.24 7.96 3.72
C VAL A 64 -8.08 7.20 2.69
N MET A 65 -8.95 7.90 1.96
CA MET A 65 -9.79 7.28 0.92
C MET A 65 -8.94 6.62 -0.18
N PHE A 66 -7.90 7.31 -0.64
CA PHE A 66 -6.99 6.79 -1.65
C PHE A 66 -6.25 5.53 -1.17
N GLY A 67 -5.73 5.55 0.06
CA GLY A 67 -5.11 4.37 0.67
C GLY A 67 -6.09 3.20 0.78
N LEU A 68 -7.35 3.48 1.14
CA LEU A 68 -8.40 2.47 1.25
C LEU A 68 -8.73 1.84 -0.12
N THR A 69 -8.87 2.68 -1.16
CA THR A 69 -9.11 2.21 -2.53
C THR A 69 -7.95 1.37 -3.05
N ALA A 70 -6.70 1.83 -2.85
CA ALA A 70 -5.51 1.09 -3.24
C ALA A 70 -5.44 -0.28 -2.56
N PHE A 71 -5.75 -0.33 -1.25
CA PHE A 71 -5.83 -1.57 -0.50
C PHE A 71 -6.90 -2.51 -1.05
N LEU A 72 -8.14 -2.04 -1.22
CA LEU A 72 -9.25 -2.86 -1.71
C LEU A 72 -8.99 -3.42 -3.11
N LEU A 73 -8.51 -2.60 -4.04
CA LEU A 73 -8.19 -3.05 -5.40
C LEU A 73 -7.06 -4.09 -5.39
N SER A 74 -6.03 -3.88 -4.59
CA SER A 74 -4.91 -4.82 -4.48
C SER A 74 -5.34 -6.14 -3.82
N PHE A 75 -6.20 -6.07 -2.82
CA PHE A 75 -6.77 -7.23 -2.13
C PHE A 75 -7.67 -8.06 -3.06
N ILE A 76 -8.54 -7.40 -3.83
CA ILE A 76 -9.35 -8.05 -4.87
C ILE A 76 -8.45 -8.66 -5.94
N GLY A 77 -7.39 -7.95 -6.35
CA GLY A 77 -6.40 -8.47 -7.28
C GLY A 77 -5.70 -9.73 -6.77
N LEU A 78 -5.37 -9.79 -5.47
CA LEU A 78 -4.78 -10.97 -4.83
C LEU A 78 -5.74 -12.16 -4.86
N PHE A 79 -7.03 -11.94 -4.57
CA PHE A 79 -8.04 -13.00 -4.65
C PHE A 79 -8.21 -13.55 -6.06
N ARG A 80 -8.28 -12.68 -7.07
CA ARG A 80 -8.34 -13.11 -8.48
C ARG A 80 -7.08 -13.86 -8.90
N LEU A 81 -5.90 -13.40 -8.47
CA LEU A 81 -4.64 -14.08 -8.75
C LEU A 81 -4.58 -15.48 -8.11
N LEU A 82 -5.14 -15.62 -6.91
CA LEU A 82 -5.27 -16.90 -6.22
C LEU A 82 -6.21 -17.86 -6.97
N GLU A 83 -7.31 -17.36 -7.54
CA GLU A 83 -8.23 -18.14 -8.37
C GLU A 83 -7.62 -18.53 -9.73
N GLU A 84 -6.88 -17.63 -10.39
CA GLU A 84 -6.29 -17.86 -11.71
C GLU A 84 -5.02 -18.72 -11.68
N SER A 85 -4.22 -18.65 -10.62
CA SER A 85 -2.91 -19.32 -10.56
C SER A 85 -2.51 -19.68 -9.13
N PRO A 86 -3.10 -20.73 -8.54
CA PRO A 86 -2.76 -21.20 -7.19
C PRO A 86 -1.28 -21.63 -7.06
N SER A 87 -0.61 -21.95 -8.19
CA SER A 87 0.81 -22.29 -8.24
C SER A 87 1.75 -21.11 -7.93
N GLU A 88 1.32 -19.85 -8.07
CA GLU A 88 2.09 -18.67 -7.63
C GLU A 88 2.10 -18.51 -6.10
N PHE A 89 1.15 -19.12 -5.40
CA PHE A 89 1.10 -19.13 -3.94
C PHE A 89 1.77 -20.37 -3.33
N GLY A 90 1.79 -21.50 -4.05
CA GLY A 90 2.36 -22.77 -3.58
C GLY A 90 3.88 -22.93 -3.69
N LYS A 91 4.61 -22.01 -4.37
CA LYS A 91 6.08 -22.10 -4.50
C LYS A 91 6.86 -21.60 -3.26
N GLU A 92 6.17 -21.16 -2.21
CA GLU A 92 6.78 -20.58 -1.00
C GLU A 92 6.45 -21.33 0.31
N LEU A 93 5.84 -22.52 0.23
CA LEU A 93 5.68 -23.48 1.33
C LEU A 93 6.55 -24.71 1.09
#